data_AF-A0A2N1P2D1-F1
#
_entry.id   AF-A0A2N1P2D1-F1
#
_cell.length_a   1.000
_cell.length_b   1.000
_cell.length_c   1.000
_cell.angle_alpha   90.00
_cell.angle_beta   90.00
_cell.angle_gamma   90.00
#
_symmetry.space_group_name_H-M   'P 1'
#
loop_
_entity.id
_entity.type
_entity.pdbx_description
1 polymer ?
#
loop_
_entity_poly.entity_id
_entity_poly.type
_entity_poly.pdbx_seq_one_letter_code
_entity_poly.pdbx_strand_id
1 'polypeptide(L)' 'MFEKTLTDLIRGIRTNKKNKQKYIAACLQEIRQEVKSNDPDVKAVAISKLTYVRSVKLS' A
#
# COMPACT_ATOMS: atom_id res chain seq x y z
N MET A 1 6.03 5.16 -14.76
CA MET A 1 6.54 4.52 -13.53
C MET A 1 5.60 3.38 -13.22
N PHE A 2 6.07 2.13 -13.15
CA PHE A 2 5.22 0.95 -12.96
C PHE A 2 4.46 1.10 -11.64
N GLU A 3 3.12 1.18 -11.68
CA GLU A 3 2.32 1.30 -10.47
C GLU A 3 2.58 0.07 -9.60
N LYS A 4 3.11 0.29 -8.38
CA LYS A 4 3.35 -0.81 -7.44
C LYS A 4 2.03 -1.53 -7.22
N THR A 5 2.01 -2.83 -7.46
CA THR A 5 0.79 -3.62 -7.29
C THR A 5 0.58 -3.97 -5.82
N LEU A 6 -0.62 -4.47 -5.47
CA LEU A 6 -0.87 -5.03 -4.14
C LEU A 6 0.14 -6.14 -3.80
N THR A 7 0.55 -6.93 -4.78
CA THR A 7 1.54 -8.00 -4.63
C THR A 7 2.91 -7.47 -4.20
N ASP A 8 3.33 -6.32 -4.75
CA ASP A 8 4.59 -5.67 -4.37
C ASP A 8 4.55 -5.15 -2.94
N LEU A 9 3.41 -4.60 -2.52
CA LEU A 9 3.18 -4.19 -1.13
C LEU A 9 3.28 -5.38 -0.17
N ILE A 10 2.60 -6.48 -0.48
CA ILE A 10 2.61 -7.72 0.33
C ILE A 10 4.03 -8.25 0.46
N ARG A 11 4.74 -8.35 -0.68
CA ARG A 11 6.13 -8.81 -0.71
C ARG A 11 7.01 -7.87 0.11
N GLY A 12 6.91 -6.55 -0.09
CA GLY A 12 7.67 -5.53 0.63
C GLY A 12 7.49 -5.59 2.15
N ILE A 13 6.26 -5.79 2.64
CA ILE A 13 5.97 -5.96 4.08
C ILE A 13 6.58 -7.26 4.62
N ARG A 14 6.52 -8.35 3.85
CA ARG A 14 7.12 -9.64 4.23
C ARG A 14 8.64 -9.58 4.29
N THR A 15 9.30 -8.84 3.39
CA THR A 15 10.75 -8.69 3.38
C THR A 15 11.23 -7.73 4.48
N ASN A 16 10.48 -6.65 4.75
CA ASN A 16 10.83 -5.63 5.74
C ASN A 16 10.36 -5.97 7.16
N LYS A 17 10.58 -7.20 7.67
CA LYS A 17 10.07 -7.63 8.99
C LYS A 17 10.51 -6.76 10.16
N LYS A 18 11.74 -6.24 10.14
CA LYS A 18 12.30 -5.40 11.21
C LYS A 18 11.81 -3.94 11.15
N ASN A 19 11.43 -3.46 9.97
CA ASN A 19 11.06 -2.06 9.71
C ASN A 19 9.64 -1.90 9.16
N LYS A 20 8.74 -2.84 9.51
CA LYS A 20 7.36 -2.88 8.97
C LYS A 20 6.64 -1.54 9.12
N GLN A 21 6.74 -0.90 10.28
CA GLN A 21 6.07 0.38 10.53
C GLN A 21 6.55 1.49 9.58
N LYS A 22 7.86 1.60 9.34
CA LYS A 22 8.42 2.64 8.46
C LYS A 22 8.05 2.40 7.00
N TYR A 23 8.08 1.14 6.57
CA TYR A 23 7.65 0.74 5.22
C TYR A 23 6.15 0.99 5.00
N ILE A 24 5.31 0.57 5.96
CA ILE A 24 3.86 0.81 5.92
C ILE A 24 3.55 2.31 5.89
N ALA A 25 4.26 3.14 6.67
CA ALA A 25 4.07 4.59 6.68
C ALA A 25 4.37 5.22 5.31
N ALA A 26 5.43 4.78 4.64
CA ALA A 26 5.77 5.22 3.29
C ALA A 26 4.67 4.80 2.27
N CYS A 27 4.24 3.54 2.30
CA CYS A 27 3.16 3.07 1.44
C CYS A 27 1.84 3.80 1.69
N LEU A 28 1.51 4.13 2.95
CA LEU A 28 0.32 4.92 3.28
C LEU A 28 0.37 6.34 2.69
N GLN A 29 1.55 6.95 2.56
CA GLN A 29 1.67 8.23 1.87
C GLN A 29 1.44 8.10 0.36
N GLU A 30 1.99 7.07 -0.27
CA GLU A 30 1.74 6.77 -1.70
C GLU A 30 0.25 6.52 -1.94
N ILE A 31 -0.38 5.64 -1.15
CA ILE A 31 -1.81 5.31 -1.25
C ILE A 31 -2.68 6.57 -1.09
N ARG A 32 -2.33 7.50 -0.19
CA ARG A 32 -3.07 8.77 -0.04
C ARG A 32 -3.04 9.64 -1.28
N GLN A 33 -1.96 9.61 -2.06
CA GLN A 33 -1.87 10.33 -3.33
C GLN A 33 -2.67 9.57 -4.40
N GLU A 34 -2.54 8.25 -4.47
CA GLU A 34 -3.26 7.41 -5.44
C GLU A 34 -4.79 7.51 -5.28
N VAL A 35 -5.32 7.53 -4.05
CA VAL A 35 -6.76 7.70 -3.79
C VAL A 35 -7.30 9.05 -4.30
N LYS A 36 -6.44 10.08 -4.37
CA LYS A 36 -6.80 11.40 -4.90
C LYS A 36 -6.68 11.51 -6.42
N SER A 37 -6.16 10.48 -7.09
CA SER A 37 -6.09 10.44 -8.56
C SER A 37 -7.49 10.53 -9.17
N ASN A 38 -7.61 11.10 -10.38
CA ASN A 38 -8.88 11.06 -11.14
C ASN A 38 -9.09 9.73 -11.87
N ASP A 39 -8.06 8.89 -11.91
CA ASP A 39 -8.11 7.60 -12.57
C ASP A 39 -8.80 6.56 -11.65
N PRO A 40 -9.91 5.92 -12.12
CA PRO A 40 -10.68 4.98 -11.32
C PRO A 40 -9.93 3.67 -11.04
N ASP A 41 -9.06 3.21 -11.95
CA ASP A 41 -8.27 2.00 -11.77
C ASP A 41 -7.23 2.22 -10.67
N VAL A 42 -6.56 3.38 -10.69
CA VAL A 42 -5.61 3.79 -9.64
C VAL A 42 -6.29 3.87 -8.28
N LYS A 43 -7.51 4.43 -8.20
CA LYS A 43 -8.30 4.45 -6.94
C LYS A 43 -8.61 3.04 -6.43
N ALA A 44 -9.07 2.15 -7.31
CA ALA A 44 -9.43 0.78 -6.93
C ALA A 44 -8.22 0.03 -6.34
N VAL A 45 -7.05 0.17 -6.98
CA VAL A 45 -5.78 -0.38 -6.50
C VAL A 45 -5.39 0.23 -5.15
N ALA A 46 -5.50 1.55 -5.00
CA ALA A 46 -5.15 2.25 -3.77
C ALA A 46 -6.02 1.82 -2.57
N ILE A 47 -7.32 1.65 -2.77
CA ILE A 47 -8.25 1.15 -1.74
C ILE A 47 -7.92 -0.31 -1.37
N SER A 48 -7.58 -1.14 -2.35
CA SER A 48 -7.16 -2.53 -2.11
C SER A 48 -5.89 -2.60 -1.26
N LYS A 49 -4.88 -1.77 -1.58
CA LYS A 49 -3.66 -1.61 -0.77
C LYS A 49 -3.97 -1.12 0.65
N LEU A 50 -4.85 -0.13 0.80
CA LEU A 50 -5.24 0.42 2.10
C LEU A 50 -5.88 -0.63 3.01
N THR A 51 -6.81 -1.40 2.45
CA THR A 51 -7.51 -2.49 3.17
C THR A 51 -6.51 -3.53 3.67
N TYR A 52 -5.55 -3.92 2.84
CA TYR A 52 -4.51 -4.86 3.25
C TYR A 52 -3.63 -4.31 4.39
N VAL A 53 -3.17 -3.06 4.29
CA VAL A 53 -2.39 -2.41 5.36
C VAL A 53 -3.16 -2.38 6.68
N ARG A 54 -4.47 -2.07 6.62
CA ARG A 54 -5.36 -2.09 7.78
C ARG A 54 -5.42 -3.48 8.41
N SER A 55 -5.59 -4.53 7.59
CA SER A 55 -5.62 -5.93 8.06
C SER A 55 -4.31 -6.33 8.74
N VAL A 56 -3.15 -5.96 8.18
CA VAL A 56 -1.83 -6.29 8.77
C VAL A 56 -1.60 -5.57 10.10
N LYS A 57 -2.18 -4.39 10.31
CA LYS A 57 -2.04 -3.64 11.56
C LYS A 57 -2.92 -4.19 12.70
N LEU A 58 -3.95 -4.98 12.38
CA LEU A 58 -4.89 -5.57 13.34
C LEU A 58 -4.52 -7.00 13.77
N SER A 59 -3.54 -7.64 13.12
CA SER A 59 -2.96 -8.94 13.50
C SER A 59 -1.68 -8.76 14.31
#